data_AF-A0AAW9IH12-F1
#
_entry.id   AF-A0AAW9IH12-F1
#
_cell.length_a   1.000
_cell.length_b   1.000
_cell.length_c   1.000
_cell.angle_alpha   90.00
_cell.angle_beta   90.00
_cell.angle_gamma   90.00
#
_symmetry.space_group_name_H-M   'P 1'
#
loop_
_entity.id
_entity.type
_entity.pdbx_description
1 polymer ?
#
loop_
_entity_poly.entity_id
_entity_poly.type
_entity_poly.pdbx_seq_one_letter_code
_entity_poly.pdbx_strand_id
1 'polypeptide(L)'
;KVQKLHQRLTNIRTDYINKTVFSIVNQKPSYVTIEYLNVKGMMKNKHLSKAIASQKFFEFKTKLTVKCKENHIELRIVDRFYPSSKTCSNCGKIKKDLKLSDRIYKCDCGLAIDRDLN
;
A
#
# COMPACT_ATOMS: atom_id res chain seq x y z
N LYS A 1 17.41 8.31 -27.65
CA LYS A 1 17.97 7.38 -26.62
C LYS A 1 17.23 7.47 -25.28
N VAL A 2 17.01 8.68 -24.73
CA VAL A 2 16.32 8.90 -23.44
C VAL A 2 14.85 8.40 -23.42
N GLN A 3 14.10 8.62 -24.50
CA GLN A 3 12.71 8.12 -24.60
C GLN A 3 12.60 6.58 -24.46
N LYS A 4 13.52 5.83 -25.08
CA LYS A 4 13.56 4.35 -24.98
C LYS A 4 13.80 3.90 -23.53
N LEU A 5 14.65 4.62 -22.78
CA LEU A 5 14.90 4.34 -21.36
C LEU A 5 13.64 4.59 -20.53
N HIS A 6 12.96 5.73 -20.73
CA HIS A 6 11.70 6.03 -20.03
C HIS A 6 10.63 4.98 -20.33
N GLN A 7 10.49 4.56 -21.60
CA GLN A 7 9.56 3.50 -21.97
C GLN A 7 9.88 2.19 -21.24
N ARG A 8 11.16 1.78 -21.21
CA ARG A 8 11.60 0.57 -20.50
C ARG A 8 11.26 0.64 -19.00
N LEU A 9 11.56 1.76 -18.34
CA LEU A 9 11.25 1.95 -16.92
C LEU A 9 9.75 1.93 -16.65
N THR A 10 8.95 2.54 -17.53
CA THR A 10 7.49 2.50 -17.45
C THR A 10 6.97 1.07 -17.57
N ASN A 11 7.48 0.30 -18.53
CA ASN A 11 7.08 -1.10 -18.73
C ASN A 11 7.43 -1.95 -17.51
N ILE A 12 8.64 -1.81 -16.94
CA ILE A 12 9.05 -2.54 -15.72
C ILE A 12 8.10 -2.25 -14.56
N ARG A 13 7.75 -0.98 -14.33
CA ARG A 13 6.83 -0.60 -13.25
C ARG A 13 5.42 -1.15 -13.46
N THR A 14 4.93 -1.08 -14.69
CA THR A 14 3.61 -1.59 -15.07
C THR A 14 3.54 -3.11 -14.96
N ASP A 15 4.61 -3.82 -15.33
CA ASP A 15 4.75 -5.28 -15.14
C ASP A 15 4.77 -5.65 -13.65
N TYR A 16 5.56 -4.94 -12.84
CA TYR A 16 5.58 -5.14 -11.39
C TYR A 16 4.18 -4.98 -10.78
N ILE A 17 3.45 -3.91 -11.14
CA ILE A 17 2.08 -3.70 -10.68
C ILE A 17 1.16 -4.85 -11.09
N ASN A 18 1.24 -5.30 -12.34
CA ASN A 18 0.42 -6.42 -12.83
C ASN A 18 0.68 -7.70 -12.02
N LYS A 19 1.95 -8.02 -11.78
CA LYS A 19 2.36 -9.20 -11.00
C LYS A 19 1.91 -9.12 -9.55
N THR A 20 2.04 -7.96 -8.92
CA THR A 20 1.58 -7.73 -7.54
C THR A 20 0.07 -7.88 -7.43
N VAL A 21 -0.70 -7.22 -8.32
CA VAL A 21 -2.17 -7.34 -8.34
C VAL A 21 -2.59 -8.79 -8.57
N PHE A 22 -1.95 -9.48 -9.52
CA PHE A 22 -2.21 -10.89 -9.77
C PHE A 22 -1.93 -11.74 -8.53
N SER A 23 -0.80 -11.54 -7.86
CA SER A 23 -0.44 -12.26 -6.63
C SER A 23 -1.46 -12.07 -5.52
N ILE A 24 -2.00 -10.87 -5.34
CA ILE A 24 -3.05 -10.58 -4.34
C ILE A 24 -4.35 -11.31 -4.70
N VAL A 25 -4.81 -11.18 -5.95
CA VAL A 25 -6.10 -11.74 -6.38
C VAL A 25 -6.06 -13.27 -6.48
N ASN A 26 -4.93 -13.85 -6.86
CA ASN A 26 -4.74 -15.29 -7.00
C ASN A 26 -4.84 -16.03 -5.65
N GLN A 27 -4.66 -15.34 -4.52
CA GLN A 27 -4.91 -15.90 -3.18
C GLN A 27 -6.40 -16.11 -2.89
N LYS A 28 -7.31 -15.61 -3.76
CA LYS A 28 -8.77 -15.70 -3.62
C LYS A 28 -9.30 -15.23 -2.25
N PRO A 29 -8.88 -14.06 -1.76
CA PRO A 29 -9.43 -13.52 -0.51
C PRO A 29 -10.91 -13.19 -0.67
N SER A 30 -11.68 -13.30 0.42
CA SER A 30 -13.09 -12.85 0.42
C SER A 30 -13.22 -11.35 0.21
N TYR A 31 -12.26 -10.57 0.71
CA TYR A 31 -12.15 -9.14 0.48
C TYR A 31 -10.69 -8.68 0.59
N VAL A 32 -10.38 -7.56 -0.06
CA VAL A 32 -9.10 -6.85 0.06
C VAL A 32 -9.36 -5.48 0.64
N THR A 33 -8.58 -5.08 1.63
CA THR A 33 -8.68 -3.73 2.22
C THR A 33 -7.43 -2.93 1.88
N ILE A 34 -7.61 -1.70 1.38
CA ILE A 34 -6.50 -0.77 1.11
C ILE A 34 -6.76 0.59 1.77
N GLU A 35 -5.69 1.30 2.09
CA GLU A 35 -5.78 2.65 2.62
C GLU A 35 -6.08 3.69 1.55
N TYR A 36 -6.82 4.74 1.92
CA TYR A 36 -6.87 5.95 1.13
C TYR A 36 -5.56 6.74 1.25
N LEU A 37 -4.77 6.77 0.18
CA LEU A 37 -3.57 7.60 0.08
C LEU A 37 -3.87 8.95 -0.57
N ASN A 38 -3.56 10.06 0.12
CA ASN A 38 -3.58 11.40 -0.49
C ASN A 38 -2.34 11.63 -1.36
N VAL A 39 -2.28 10.96 -2.52
CA VAL A 39 -1.14 11.02 -3.45
C VAL A 39 -0.84 12.46 -3.85
N LYS A 40 -1.85 13.28 -4.14
CA LYS A 40 -1.68 14.70 -4.49
C LYS A 40 -0.96 15.49 -3.38
N GLY A 41 -1.29 15.22 -2.12
CA GLY A 41 -0.60 15.80 -0.97
C GLY A 41 0.84 15.29 -0.85
N MET A 42 1.05 13.99 -1.01
CA MET A 42 2.38 13.36 -0.93
C MET A 42 3.34 13.90 -2.01
N MET A 43 2.82 14.23 -3.19
CA MET A 43 3.58 14.83 -4.29
C MET A 43 4.15 16.22 -3.96
N LYS A 44 3.65 16.91 -2.93
CA LYS A 44 4.20 18.21 -2.49
C LYS A 44 5.52 18.08 -1.73
N ASN A 45 5.88 16.88 -1.24
CA ASN A 45 7.15 16.65 -0.57
C ASN A 45 8.29 16.61 -1.60
N LYS A 46 9.11 17.66 -1.66
CA LYS A 46 10.20 17.79 -2.65
C LYS A 46 11.25 16.68 -2.58
N HIS A 47 11.45 16.07 -1.42
CA HIS A 47 12.44 15.01 -1.23
C HIS A 47 11.93 13.65 -1.70
N LEU A 48 10.63 13.37 -1.51
CA LEU A 48 10.03 12.06 -1.79
C LEU A 48 9.19 12.01 -3.06
N SER A 49 8.81 13.15 -3.65
CA SER A 49 7.89 13.23 -4.78
C SER A 49 8.31 12.37 -5.97
N LYS A 50 9.61 12.32 -6.29
CA LYS A 50 10.14 11.48 -7.37
C LYS A 50 9.96 9.99 -7.08
N ALA A 51 10.23 9.57 -5.84
CA ALA A 51 10.03 8.20 -5.40
C ALA A 51 8.54 7.83 -5.43
N ILE A 52 7.67 8.69 -4.89
CA ILE A 52 6.21 8.51 -4.88
C ILE A 52 5.65 8.40 -6.31
N ALA A 53 6.05 9.30 -7.22
CA ALA A 53 5.62 9.27 -8.61
C ALA A 53 6.00 7.93 -9.28
N SER A 54 7.16 7.38 -8.94
CA SER A 54 7.64 6.12 -9.49
C SER A 54 6.86 4.89 -9.01
N GLN A 55 6.13 4.98 -7.89
CA GLN A 55 5.29 3.88 -7.37
C GLN A 55 3.97 3.72 -8.11
N LYS A 56 3.50 4.76 -8.81
CA LYS A 56 2.26 4.76 -9.60
C LYS A 56 1.02 4.26 -8.82
N PHE A 57 0.81 4.74 -7.59
CA PHE A 57 -0.31 4.30 -6.72
C PHE A 57 -1.70 4.37 -7.39
N PHE A 58 -1.94 5.35 -8.26
CA PHE A 58 -3.20 5.43 -9.00
C PHE A 58 -3.38 4.27 -10.00
N GLU A 59 -2.33 3.93 -10.75
CA GLU A 59 -2.36 2.78 -11.68
C GLU A 59 -2.56 1.46 -10.92
N PHE A 60 -1.87 1.30 -9.79
CA PHE A 60 -2.02 0.14 -8.91
C PHE A 60 -3.47 0.00 -8.42
N LYS A 61 -4.05 1.06 -7.83
CA LYS A 61 -5.43 1.05 -7.33
C LYS A 61 -6.42 0.68 -8.44
N THR A 62 -6.32 1.33 -9.60
CA THR A 62 -7.22 1.08 -10.73
C THR A 62 -7.16 -0.38 -11.20
N LYS A 63 -5.95 -0.93 -11.36
CA LYS A 63 -5.77 -2.34 -11.76
C LYS A 63 -6.29 -3.31 -10.71
N LEU A 64 -6.03 -3.04 -9.43
CA LEU A 64 -6.56 -3.85 -8.33
C LEU A 64 -8.09 -3.83 -8.32
N THR A 65 -8.72 -2.65 -8.46
CA THR A 65 -10.19 -2.54 -8.53
C THR A 65 -10.77 -3.35 -9.67
N VAL A 66 -10.20 -3.25 -10.88
CA VAL A 66 -10.66 -4.03 -12.04
C VAL A 66 -10.52 -5.53 -11.77
N LYS A 67 -9.35 -5.98 -11.30
CA LYS A 67 -9.09 -7.41 -11.06
C LYS A 67 -9.92 -7.98 -9.92
N CYS A 68 -10.13 -7.23 -8.83
CA CYS A 68 -11.04 -7.63 -7.76
C CYS A 68 -12.47 -7.80 -8.29
N LYS A 69 -12.96 -6.85 -9.10
CA LYS A 69 -14.30 -6.94 -9.72
C LYS A 69 -14.45 -8.16 -10.64
N GLU A 70 -13.45 -8.44 -11.47
CA GLU A 70 -13.42 -9.62 -12.35
C GLU A 70 -13.44 -10.94 -11.57
N ASN A 71 -12.92 -10.96 -10.35
CA ASN A 71 -12.82 -12.17 -9.52
C ASN A 71 -13.85 -12.22 -8.38
N HIS A 72 -14.85 -11.33 -8.39
CA HIS A 72 -15.88 -11.22 -7.35
C HIS A 72 -15.30 -11.02 -5.93
N ILE A 73 -14.17 -10.34 -5.83
CA ILE A 73 -13.52 -9.98 -4.55
C ILE A 73 -13.96 -8.56 -4.17
N GLU A 74 -14.45 -8.39 -2.96
CA GLU A 74 -14.81 -7.06 -2.44
C GLU A 74 -13.53 -6.24 -2.18
N LEU A 75 -13.42 -5.04 -2.74
CA LEU A 75 -12.33 -4.10 -2.45
C LEU A 75 -12.82 -3.00 -1.51
N ARG A 76 -12.35 -3.01 -0.26
CA ARG A 76 -12.65 -2.01 0.77
C ARG A 76 -11.56 -0.94 0.80
N ILE A 77 -11.98 0.31 0.87
CA ILE A 77 -11.05 1.45 1.03
C ILE A 77 -11.31 2.07 2.39
N VAL A 78 -10.35 1.96 3.31
CA VAL A 78 -10.48 2.56 4.64
C VAL A 78 -10.18 4.06 4.59
N ASP A 79 -10.77 4.76 5.55
CA ASP A 79 -10.59 6.20 5.70
C ASP A 79 -9.11 6.57 5.85
N ARG A 80 -8.75 7.76 5.38
CA ARG A 80 -7.39 8.29 5.42
C ARG A 80 -6.81 8.37 6.83
N PHE A 81 -7.64 8.66 7.82
CA PHE A 81 -7.24 8.84 9.21
C PHE A 81 -7.39 7.55 10.03
N TYR A 82 -7.73 6.43 9.39
CA TYR A 82 -7.75 5.13 10.03
C TYR A 82 -6.34 4.78 10.56
N PRO A 83 -6.18 4.51 11.87
CA PRO A 83 -4.87 4.31 12.48
C PRO A 83 -4.34 2.87 12.26
N SER A 84 -4.36 2.37 11.03
CA SER A 84 -3.96 1.00 10.65
C SER A 84 -2.63 0.58 11.30
N SER A 85 -1.54 1.25 10.95
CA SER A 85 -0.19 0.94 11.44
C SER A 85 0.04 1.25 12.92
N LYS A 86 -0.89 1.96 13.56
CA LYS A 86 -0.81 2.33 14.99
C LYS A 86 -1.67 1.41 15.86
N THR A 87 -2.63 0.72 15.29
CA THR A 87 -3.56 -0.16 16.02
C THR A 87 -2.90 -1.52 16.17
N CYS A 88 -2.83 -2.03 17.40
CA CYS A 88 -2.29 -3.36 17.63
C CYS A 88 -3.25 -4.41 17.05
N SER A 89 -2.76 -5.30 16.17
CA SER A 89 -3.58 -6.38 15.61
C SER A 89 -4.01 -7.42 16.64
N ASN A 90 -3.31 -7.51 17.78
CA ASN A 90 -3.68 -8.44 18.85
C ASN A 90 -4.74 -7.88 19.81
N CYS A 91 -4.59 -6.63 20.28
CA CYS A 91 -5.45 -6.08 21.34
C CYS A 91 -6.25 -4.83 20.95
N GLY A 92 -6.09 -4.31 19.73
CA GLY A 92 -6.80 -3.12 19.24
C GLY A 92 -6.35 -1.78 19.86
N LYS A 93 -5.40 -1.76 20.79
CA LYS A 93 -4.89 -0.53 21.39
C LYS A 93 -4.17 0.32 20.35
N ILE A 94 -4.47 1.62 20.32
CA ILE A 94 -3.83 2.58 19.40
C ILE A 94 -2.57 3.15 20.06
N LYS A 95 -1.43 2.93 19.42
CA LYS A 95 -0.12 3.49 19.80
C LYS A 95 0.10 4.86 19.15
N LYS A 96 0.03 5.94 19.93
CA LYS A 96 0.07 7.32 19.40
C LYS A 96 1.45 7.75 18.90
N ASP A 97 2.51 7.26 19.55
CA ASP A 97 3.91 7.69 19.45
C ASP A 97 4.76 6.89 18.45
N LEU A 98 4.15 5.99 17.67
CA LEU A 98 4.85 5.21 16.64
C LEU A 98 5.47 6.11 15.56
N LYS A 99 6.78 5.96 15.33
CA LYS A 99 7.56 6.71 14.33
C LYS A 99 7.74 5.90 13.04
N LEU A 100 8.03 6.61 11.94
CA LEU A 100 8.33 5.97 10.65
C LEU A 100 9.59 5.09 10.69
N SER A 101 10.56 5.45 11.53
CA SER A 101 11.80 4.69 11.75
C SER A 101 11.59 3.38 12.51
N ASP A 102 10.46 3.24 13.21
CA ASP A 102 10.18 2.04 14.00
C ASP A 102 9.76 0.92 13.04
N ARG A 103 10.62 -0.09 12.91
CA ARG A 103 10.37 -1.27 12.05
C ARG A 103 9.74 -2.44 12.81
N ILE A 104 9.85 -2.45 14.13
CA ILE A 104 9.24 -3.44 15.01
C ILE A 104 8.11 -2.76 15.78
N TYR A 105 6.90 -3.28 15.66
CA TYR A 105 5.76 -2.85 16.47
C TYR A 105 5.79 -3.58 17.81
N LYS A 106 5.88 -2.82 18.90
CA LYS A 106 5.82 -3.32 20.28
C LYS A 106 4.59 -2.76 20.99
N CYS A 107 3.76 -3.64 21.52
CA CYS A 107 2.56 -3.32 22.29
C CYS A 107 2.68 -3.74 23.76
N ASP A 108 2.01 -3.01 24.65
CA ASP A 108 1.92 -3.35 26.08
C ASP A 108 1.21 -4.69 26.34
N CYS A 109 0.44 -5.20 25.37
CA CYS A 109 -0.17 -6.54 25.47
C CYS A 109 0.82 -7.69 25.22
N GLY A 110 2.11 -7.39 24.97
CA GLY A 110 3.16 -8.38 24.72
C GLY A 110 3.45 -8.66 23.24
N LEU A 111 2.65 -8.13 22.30
CA LEU A 111 2.91 -8.29 20.86
C LEU A 111 4.20 -7.57 20.44
N ALA A 112 5.10 -8.29 19.75
CA ALA A 112 6.33 -7.77 19.17
C ALA A 112 6.57 -8.39 17.78
N ILE A 113 6.16 -7.69 16.72
CA ILE A 113 6.24 -8.19 15.32
C ILE A 113 6.73 -7.08 14.36
N ASP A 114 7.00 -7.44 13.11
CA ASP A 114 7.28 -6.44 12.06
C ASP A 114 6.10 -5.47 11.92
N ARG A 115 6.39 -4.17 11.79
CA ARG A 115 5.37 -3.13 11.72
C ARG A 115 4.46 -3.26 10.49
N ASP A 116 4.95 -3.75 9.37
CA ASP A 116 4.14 -3.94 8.17
C ASP A 116 3.19 -5.15 8.32
N LEU A 117 3.45 -6.05 9.30
CA LEU A 117 2.56 -7.15 9.67
C LEU A 117 1.55 -6.80 10.78
N ASN A 118 1.88 -5.85 11.66
CA ASN A 118 1.00 -5.44 12.76
C ASN A 118 -0.22 -4.67 12.28
#